data_AF-A0AAQ3TW83-F1
#
_entry.id   AF-A0AAQ3TW83-F1
#
_cell.length_a   1.000
_cell.length_b   1.000
_cell.length_c   1.000
_cell.angle_alpha   90.00
_cell.angle_beta   90.00
_cell.angle_gamma   90.00
#
_symmetry.space_group_name_H-M   'P 1'
#
loop_
_entity.id
_entity.type
_entity.pdbx_description
1 polymer ?
#
loop_
_entity_poly.entity_id
_entity_poly.type
_entity_poly.pdbx_seq_one_letter_code
_entity_poly.pdbx_strand_id
1 'polypeptide(L)'
;MVYLPMAYLFGKKFVGKITSTILELREELYSVPYNEIDWNKARGTCAKVDLIYPRTMVQNFVWTCLNRVVEPTLNCWPVNKLRDVALRNIMKHIYYEDKISKYICVCPINKALNMICCWAEDPNSDAFKSHLPRIYDMLWLAEDGMKAQVYDGCPTWETAFIVQAYCSTGLVNDIHLSLRKAHEFIKSSQIRENHPNYKAYYRHRSKGSWTLSTADNGWSVSDCTAEALKALLLLSKISPDLVGDPVKGENLYDAVDCILSYLNDDGTFSTYECKRTTPLLEVLNPSESFLNIVVDYPSVECTSSVLQALIMFRELDHKYRKEEIENCITSASKFGSWGICFTYGSFFAIKGLAACGRTYENSSTIVKACNFILSKQLCTGGWGETYLSSETQESCVPFH
;
A
#
# COMPACT_ATOMS: atom_id res chain seq x y z
N MET A 1 -0.73 -6.51 -8.25
CA MET A 1 0.40 -6.16 -9.15
C MET A 1 1.52 -7.20 -9.20
N VAL A 2 1.96 -7.81 -8.08
CA VAL A 2 3.07 -8.79 -8.09
C VAL A 2 2.78 -10.08 -8.89
N TYR A 3 1.59 -10.67 -8.76
CA TYR A 3 1.23 -11.90 -9.46
C TYR A 3 1.09 -11.75 -10.98
N LEU A 4 0.93 -10.51 -11.49
CA LEU A 4 0.79 -10.22 -12.91
C LEU A 4 2.07 -10.60 -13.70
N PRO A 5 3.27 -10.05 -13.39
CA PRO A 5 4.50 -10.47 -14.04
C PRO A 5 4.93 -11.90 -13.67
N MET A 6 4.62 -12.40 -12.47
CA MET A 6 4.84 -13.82 -12.15
C MET A 6 4.07 -14.75 -13.11
N ALA A 7 2.80 -14.44 -13.38
CA ALA A 7 1.98 -15.19 -14.33
C ALA A 7 2.52 -15.11 -15.76
N TYR A 8 3.08 -13.95 -16.17
CA TYR A 8 3.74 -13.83 -17.47
C TYR A 8 4.94 -14.78 -17.60
N LEU A 9 5.87 -14.71 -16.65
CA LEU A 9 7.09 -15.50 -16.66
C LEU A 9 6.78 -17.01 -16.56
N PHE A 10 5.83 -17.38 -15.70
CA PHE A 10 5.33 -18.75 -15.59
C PHE A 10 4.71 -19.23 -16.90
N GLY A 11 3.82 -18.42 -17.49
CA GLY A 11 3.15 -18.76 -18.75
C GLY A 11 4.13 -18.91 -19.91
N LYS A 12 5.17 -18.06 -19.98
CA LYS A 12 6.28 -18.15 -20.94
C LYS A 12 7.22 -19.32 -20.68
N LYS A 13 7.16 -19.96 -19.51
CA LYS A 13 8.16 -20.93 -19.02
C LYS A 13 9.58 -20.36 -19.15
N PHE A 14 9.72 -19.08 -18.77
CA PHE A 14 10.96 -18.35 -18.93
C PHE A 14 12.05 -18.93 -18.02
N VAL A 15 13.23 -19.20 -18.59
CA VAL A 15 14.41 -19.70 -17.87
C VAL A 15 15.62 -18.92 -18.37
N GLY A 16 16.38 -18.33 -17.45
CA GLY A 16 17.64 -17.65 -17.78
C GLY A 16 18.74 -18.60 -18.25
N LYS A 17 19.86 -18.06 -18.74
CA LYS A 17 21.01 -18.87 -19.14
C LYS A 17 21.56 -19.62 -17.93
N ILE A 18 21.68 -20.96 -18.03
CA ILE A 18 22.34 -21.78 -17.01
C ILE A 18 23.84 -21.49 -17.05
N THR A 19 24.36 -20.89 -15.98
CA THR A 19 25.79 -20.58 -15.78
C THR A 19 26.44 -21.56 -14.81
N SER A 20 27.77 -21.53 -14.67
CA SER A 20 28.49 -22.31 -13.65
C SER A 20 27.96 -22.01 -12.24
N THR A 21 27.73 -20.73 -11.91
CA THR A 21 27.14 -20.32 -10.63
C THR A 21 25.76 -20.93 -10.41
N ILE A 22 24.92 -21.06 -11.45
CA ILE A 22 23.61 -21.73 -11.30
C ILE A 22 23.80 -23.23 -11.01
N LEU A 23 24.81 -23.88 -11.58
CA LEU A 23 25.10 -25.28 -11.30
C LEU A 23 25.60 -25.47 -9.86
N GLU A 24 26.48 -24.58 -9.37
CA GLU A 24 26.95 -24.58 -7.98
C GLU A 24 25.78 -24.37 -6.99
N LEU A 25 24.90 -23.41 -7.25
CA LEU A 25 23.70 -23.19 -6.44
C LEU A 25 22.78 -24.41 -6.37
N ARG A 26 22.72 -25.25 -7.42
CA ARG A 26 21.92 -26.49 -7.41
C ARG A 26 22.50 -27.57 -6.52
N GLU A 27 23.80 -27.57 -6.28
CA GLU A 27 24.45 -28.49 -5.35
C GLU A 27 24.41 -27.97 -3.90
N GLU A 28 24.40 -26.64 -3.72
CA GLU A 28 24.43 -26.01 -2.38
C GLU A 28 23.04 -25.85 -1.73
N LEU A 29 22.00 -25.51 -2.50
CA LEU A 29 20.69 -25.12 -1.94
C LEU A 29 19.80 -26.30 -1.52
N TYR A 30 20.08 -27.50 -2.00
CA TYR A 30 19.20 -28.67 -1.81
C TYR A 30 19.90 -29.77 -1.02
N SER A 31 19.17 -30.40 -0.10
CA SER A 31 19.66 -31.52 0.70
C SER A 31 19.66 -32.87 -0.04
N VAL A 32 19.19 -32.88 -1.29
CA VAL A 32 19.06 -34.05 -2.17
C VAL A 32 19.65 -33.66 -3.53
N PRO A 33 20.33 -34.58 -4.26
CA PRO A 33 20.85 -34.27 -5.59
C PRO A 33 19.78 -33.65 -6.50
N TYR A 34 20.13 -32.57 -7.20
CA TYR A 34 19.16 -31.75 -7.94
C TYR A 34 18.33 -32.55 -8.97
N ASN A 35 18.94 -33.55 -9.59
CA ASN A 35 18.32 -34.44 -10.57
C ASN A 35 17.36 -35.49 -9.96
N GLU A 36 17.41 -35.70 -8.63
CA GLU A 36 16.55 -36.63 -7.90
C GLU A 36 15.35 -35.95 -7.23
N ILE A 37 15.25 -34.62 -7.31
CA ILE A 37 14.15 -33.87 -6.69
C ILE A 37 12.82 -34.15 -7.42
N ASP A 38 11.83 -34.62 -6.65
CA ASP A 38 10.44 -34.68 -7.10
C ASP A 38 9.78 -33.28 -7.05
N TRP A 39 9.90 -32.55 -8.16
CA TRP A 39 9.30 -31.22 -8.32
C TRP A 39 7.76 -31.22 -8.26
N ASN A 40 7.09 -32.35 -8.51
CA ASN A 40 5.63 -32.42 -8.35
C ASN A 40 5.25 -32.45 -6.88
N LYS A 41 5.99 -33.21 -6.06
CA LYS A 41 5.83 -33.23 -4.61
C LYS A 41 6.21 -31.88 -3.99
N ALA A 42 7.27 -31.23 -4.48
CA ALA A 42 7.76 -29.95 -3.95
C ALA A 42 6.73 -28.80 -4.02
N ARG A 43 5.76 -28.83 -4.95
CA ARG A 43 4.65 -27.84 -5.00
C ARG A 43 3.79 -27.83 -3.74
N GLY A 44 3.78 -28.94 -3.02
CA GLY A 44 3.04 -29.13 -1.79
C GLY A 44 3.82 -28.78 -0.53
N THR A 45 5.12 -28.51 -0.63
CA THR A 45 6.00 -28.39 0.55
C THR A 45 6.33 -26.94 0.85
N CYS A 46 6.17 -26.57 2.12
CA CYS A 46 6.62 -25.31 2.70
C CYS A 46 7.19 -25.63 4.09
N ALA A 47 8.24 -24.92 4.51
CA ALA A 47 8.79 -25.11 5.84
C ALA A 47 7.76 -24.69 6.89
N LYS A 48 7.59 -25.49 7.95
CA LYS A 48 6.54 -25.24 8.95
C LYS A 48 6.67 -23.87 9.62
N VAL A 49 7.91 -23.37 9.77
CA VAL A 49 8.21 -22.07 10.38
C VAL A 49 7.82 -20.88 9.51
N ASP A 50 7.72 -21.07 8.18
CA ASP A 50 7.36 -20.01 7.22
C ASP A 50 5.88 -20.07 6.81
N LEU A 51 5.15 -21.09 7.29
CA LEU A 51 3.75 -21.37 6.97
C LEU A 51 2.81 -20.64 7.94
N ILE A 52 2.60 -19.35 7.68
CA ILE A 52 1.71 -18.47 8.45
C ILE A 52 0.25 -18.66 8.02
N TYR A 53 0.00 -18.86 6.72
CA TYR A 53 -1.34 -19.07 6.17
C TYR A 53 -1.44 -20.48 5.53
N PRO A 54 -1.86 -21.50 6.30
CA PRO A 54 -1.94 -22.86 5.80
C PRO A 54 -3.05 -23.03 4.77
N ARG A 55 -2.76 -23.78 3.71
CA ARG A 55 -3.71 -24.01 2.62
C ARG A 55 -4.96 -24.76 3.10
N THR A 56 -6.12 -24.23 2.74
CA THR A 56 -7.41 -24.89 3.03
C THR A 56 -7.65 -26.09 2.11
N MET A 57 -8.60 -26.96 2.45
CA MET A 57 -8.99 -28.08 1.59
C MET A 57 -9.55 -27.61 0.23
N VAL A 58 -10.32 -26.53 0.24
CA VAL A 58 -10.86 -25.90 -0.98
C VAL A 58 -9.71 -25.41 -1.85
N GLN A 59 -8.74 -24.74 -1.24
CA GLN A 59 -7.54 -24.26 -1.92
C GLN A 59 -6.75 -25.42 -2.54
N ASN A 60 -6.45 -26.46 -1.76
CA ASN A 60 -5.73 -27.63 -2.27
C ASN A 60 -6.45 -28.29 -3.45
N PHE A 61 -7.78 -28.39 -3.41
CA PHE A 61 -8.57 -28.90 -4.52
C PHE A 61 -8.42 -28.02 -5.78
N VAL A 62 -8.58 -26.70 -5.64
CA VAL A 62 -8.45 -25.76 -6.77
C VAL A 62 -7.05 -25.83 -7.39
N TRP A 63 -5.98 -25.81 -6.60
CA TRP A 63 -4.60 -25.85 -7.09
C TRP A 63 -4.30 -27.19 -7.77
N THR A 64 -4.82 -28.29 -7.22
CA THR A 64 -4.68 -29.62 -7.82
C THR A 64 -5.38 -29.69 -9.17
N CYS A 65 -6.59 -29.12 -9.30
CA CYS A 65 -7.31 -29.04 -10.56
C CYS A 65 -6.56 -28.18 -11.59
N LEU A 66 -6.11 -26.98 -11.18
CA LEU A 66 -5.31 -26.09 -12.03
C LEU A 66 -4.05 -26.80 -12.55
N ASN A 67 -3.36 -27.54 -11.68
CA ASN A 67 -2.11 -28.19 -12.03
C ASN A 67 -2.27 -29.48 -12.84
N ARG A 68 -3.23 -30.34 -12.49
CA ARG A 68 -3.39 -31.67 -13.13
C ARG A 68 -4.27 -31.64 -14.36
N VAL A 69 -5.14 -30.65 -14.49
CA VAL A 69 -6.12 -30.57 -15.59
C VAL A 69 -5.85 -29.34 -16.45
N VAL A 70 -5.90 -28.14 -15.87
CA VAL A 70 -5.87 -26.90 -16.65
C VAL A 70 -4.50 -26.67 -17.29
N GLU A 71 -3.42 -26.80 -16.54
CA GLU A 71 -2.06 -26.57 -17.05
C GLU A 71 -1.67 -27.53 -18.19
N PRO A 72 -1.89 -28.86 -18.11
CA PRO A 72 -1.67 -29.75 -19.25
C PRO A 72 -2.55 -29.40 -20.45
N THR A 73 -3.82 -29.07 -20.23
CA THR A 73 -4.74 -28.70 -21.31
C THR A 73 -4.28 -27.43 -22.03
N LEU A 74 -3.80 -26.43 -21.29
CA LEU A 74 -3.23 -25.18 -21.85
C LEU A 74 -1.91 -25.40 -22.60
N ASN A 75 -1.30 -26.58 -22.53
CA ASN A 75 -0.12 -26.93 -23.33
C ASN A 75 -0.49 -27.69 -24.63
N CYS A 76 -1.77 -28.06 -24.82
CA CYS A 76 -2.25 -28.80 -25.98
C CYS A 76 -2.90 -27.87 -27.02
N TRP A 77 -2.70 -28.16 -28.30
CA TRP A 77 -3.40 -27.46 -29.38
C TRP A 77 -4.88 -27.90 -29.44
N PRO A 78 -5.85 -26.98 -29.69
CA PRO A 78 -5.69 -25.55 -29.96
C PRO A 78 -5.77 -24.66 -28.70
N VAL A 79 -5.94 -25.24 -27.52
CA VAL A 79 -6.20 -24.52 -26.26
C VAL A 79 -5.00 -23.68 -25.84
N ASN A 80 -3.78 -24.09 -26.20
CA ASN A 80 -2.56 -23.31 -25.99
C ASN A 80 -2.62 -21.88 -26.57
N LYS A 81 -3.44 -21.61 -27.59
CA LYS A 81 -3.67 -20.25 -28.10
C LYS A 81 -4.26 -19.32 -27.05
N LEU A 82 -5.03 -19.82 -26.08
CA LEU A 82 -5.53 -19.02 -24.96
C LEU A 82 -4.40 -18.48 -24.09
N ARG A 83 -3.31 -19.26 -23.93
CA ARG A 83 -2.12 -18.80 -23.21
C ARG A 83 -1.46 -17.63 -23.93
N ASP A 84 -1.33 -17.68 -25.25
CA ASP A 84 -0.75 -16.57 -26.02
C ASP A 84 -1.60 -15.30 -25.92
N VAL A 85 -2.93 -15.44 -25.94
CA VAL A 85 -3.85 -14.31 -25.71
C VAL A 85 -3.67 -13.73 -24.31
N ALA A 86 -3.62 -14.58 -23.29
CA ALA A 86 -3.41 -14.16 -21.91
C ALA A 86 -2.06 -13.46 -21.72
N LEU A 87 -0.96 -14.01 -22.26
CA LEU A 87 0.38 -13.42 -22.17
C LEU A 87 0.46 -12.04 -22.83
N ARG A 88 -0.17 -11.85 -24.01
CA ARG A 88 -0.25 -10.53 -24.64
C ARG A 88 -1.04 -9.54 -23.80
N ASN A 89 -2.15 -9.98 -23.19
CA ASN A 89 -2.95 -9.11 -22.32
C ASN A 89 -2.18 -8.73 -21.05
N ILE A 90 -1.45 -9.68 -20.46
CA ILE A 90 -0.61 -9.45 -19.27
C ILE A 90 0.50 -8.43 -19.60
N MET A 91 1.24 -8.59 -20.70
CA MET A 91 2.27 -7.61 -21.08
C MET A 91 1.69 -6.23 -21.36
N LYS A 92 0.48 -6.14 -21.92
CA LYS A 92 -0.21 -4.86 -22.08
C LYS A 92 -0.43 -4.16 -20.73
N HIS A 93 -0.74 -4.91 -19.68
CA HIS A 93 -0.90 -4.36 -18.32
C HIS A 93 0.45 -4.01 -17.67
N ILE A 94 1.49 -4.82 -17.89
CA ILE A 94 2.86 -4.53 -17.44
C ILE A 94 3.36 -3.22 -18.07
N TYR A 95 3.25 -3.09 -19.39
CA TYR A 95 3.64 -1.86 -20.09
C TYR A 95 2.83 -0.64 -19.69
N TYR A 96 1.56 -0.84 -19.37
CA TYR A 96 0.75 0.23 -18.83
C TYR A 96 1.29 0.71 -17.49
N GLU A 97 1.45 -0.20 -16.53
CA GLU A 97 1.99 0.09 -15.20
C GLU A 97 3.36 0.78 -15.26
N ASP A 98 4.26 0.20 -16.07
CA ASP A 98 5.62 0.71 -16.23
C ASP A 98 5.62 2.15 -16.75
N LYS A 99 4.79 2.47 -17.73
CA LYS A 99 4.72 3.84 -18.28
C LYS A 99 4.16 4.83 -17.29
N ILE A 100 3.07 4.50 -16.59
CA ILE A 100 2.38 5.46 -15.72
C ILE A 100 3.09 5.69 -14.39
N SER A 101 3.88 4.72 -13.93
CA SER A 101 4.74 4.84 -12.74
C SER A 101 6.17 5.25 -13.08
N LYS A 102 6.43 5.63 -14.35
CA LYS A 102 7.76 5.96 -14.86
C LYS A 102 8.83 4.91 -14.50
N TYR A 103 8.44 3.63 -14.59
CA TYR A 103 9.23 2.43 -14.34
C TYR A 103 9.67 2.21 -12.89
N ILE A 104 9.01 2.90 -11.93
CA ILE A 104 9.16 2.70 -10.49
C ILE A 104 8.30 1.52 -10.01
N CYS A 105 7.11 1.34 -10.61
CA CYS A 105 6.07 0.40 -10.20
C CYS A 105 5.57 0.64 -8.76
N VAL A 106 4.62 -0.17 -8.29
CA VAL A 106 4.04 0.01 -6.94
C VAL A 106 5.03 -0.32 -5.82
N CYS A 107 5.90 -1.31 -6.01
CA CYS A 107 6.86 -1.80 -5.01
C CYS A 107 8.06 -2.49 -5.68
N PRO A 108 9.18 -2.70 -4.96
CA PRO A 108 10.42 -3.25 -5.52
C PRO A 108 10.26 -4.64 -6.13
N ILE A 109 9.40 -5.49 -5.55
CA ILE A 109 9.13 -6.83 -6.09
C ILE A 109 8.45 -6.73 -7.44
N ASN A 110 7.39 -5.90 -7.53
CA ASN A 110 6.71 -5.65 -8.80
C ASN A 110 7.66 -5.01 -9.82
N LYS A 111 8.45 -4.03 -9.41
CA LYS A 111 9.47 -3.37 -10.24
C LYS A 111 10.44 -4.37 -10.84
N ALA A 112 11.04 -5.22 -10.01
CA ALA A 112 12.04 -6.20 -10.46
C ALA A 112 11.41 -7.21 -11.44
N LEU A 113 10.22 -7.72 -11.14
CA LEU A 113 9.55 -8.69 -11.99
C LEU A 113 9.08 -8.07 -13.32
N ASN A 114 8.55 -6.84 -13.33
CA ASN A 114 8.20 -6.14 -14.57
C ASN A 114 9.45 -5.91 -15.44
N MET A 115 10.56 -5.48 -14.83
CA MET A 115 11.83 -5.33 -15.53
C MET A 115 12.30 -6.65 -16.17
N ILE A 116 12.17 -7.77 -15.45
CA ILE A 116 12.49 -9.11 -16.00
C ILE A 116 11.55 -9.48 -17.14
N CYS A 117 10.25 -9.15 -17.05
CA CYS A 117 9.30 -9.38 -18.14
C CYS A 117 9.68 -8.60 -19.41
N CYS A 118 10.08 -7.33 -19.28
CA CYS A 118 10.58 -6.54 -20.41
C CYS A 118 11.85 -7.14 -21.01
N TRP A 119 12.79 -7.59 -20.17
CA TRP A 119 14.00 -8.28 -20.63
C TRP A 119 13.69 -9.60 -21.35
N ALA A 120 12.74 -10.37 -20.81
CA ALA A 120 12.32 -11.65 -21.37
C ALA A 120 11.60 -11.51 -22.71
N GLU A 121 10.93 -10.39 -22.95
CA GLU A 121 10.32 -10.07 -24.24
C GLU A 121 11.36 -9.58 -25.25
N ASP A 122 12.16 -8.57 -24.88
CA ASP A 122 13.27 -8.08 -25.68
C ASP A 122 14.30 -7.35 -24.78
N PRO A 123 15.52 -7.91 -24.62
CA PRO A 123 16.57 -7.32 -23.79
C PRO A 123 17.13 -6.00 -24.34
N ASN A 124 16.83 -5.64 -25.60
CA ASN A 124 17.23 -4.38 -26.21
C ASN A 124 16.11 -3.33 -26.21
N SER A 125 14.93 -3.65 -25.69
CA SER A 125 13.77 -2.76 -25.69
C SER A 125 14.00 -1.48 -24.88
N ASP A 126 13.38 -0.39 -25.33
CA ASP A 126 13.40 0.89 -24.60
C ASP A 126 12.71 0.77 -23.23
N ALA A 127 11.73 -0.13 -23.11
CA ALA A 127 11.07 -0.42 -21.85
C ALA A 127 12.05 -1.02 -20.82
N PHE A 128 12.85 -2.01 -21.22
CA PHE A 128 13.88 -2.57 -20.35
C PHE A 128 14.94 -1.51 -19.97
N LYS A 129 15.42 -0.74 -20.96
CA LYS A 129 16.41 0.33 -20.69
C LYS A 129 15.88 1.39 -19.73
N SER A 130 14.59 1.72 -19.79
CA SER A 130 13.96 2.70 -18.90
C SER A 130 13.85 2.20 -17.45
N HIS A 131 13.81 0.88 -17.23
CA HIS A 131 13.82 0.29 -15.88
C HIS A 131 15.17 0.40 -15.18
N LEU A 132 16.28 0.39 -15.93
CA LEU A 132 17.64 0.36 -15.37
C LEU A 132 17.98 1.54 -14.45
N PRO A 133 17.78 2.82 -14.85
CA PRO A 133 18.06 3.95 -13.96
C PRO A 133 17.15 3.95 -12.72
N ARG A 134 15.96 3.34 -12.81
CA ARG A 134 14.99 3.26 -11.70
C ARG A 134 15.31 2.19 -10.66
N ILE A 135 16.38 1.40 -10.85
CA ILE A 135 16.85 0.47 -9.81
C ILE A 135 17.33 1.25 -8.58
N TYR A 136 18.00 2.39 -8.80
CA TYR A 136 18.59 3.19 -7.72
C TYR A 136 17.55 3.83 -6.80
N ASP A 137 16.35 4.12 -7.31
CA ASP A 137 15.24 4.64 -6.50
C ASP A 137 14.85 3.65 -5.37
N MET A 138 15.13 2.36 -5.54
CA MET A 138 14.83 1.31 -4.55
C MET A 138 15.97 1.05 -3.58
N LEU A 139 17.15 1.67 -3.74
CA LEU A 139 18.33 1.38 -2.95
C LEU A 139 18.61 2.48 -1.94
N TRP A 140 18.85 2.09 -0.69
CA TRP A 140 19.18 2.99 0.42
C TRP A 140 20.49 2.55 1.08
N LEU A 141 21.39 3.49 1.34
CA LEU A 141 22.62 3.24 2.09
C LEU A 141 22.38 3.54 3.57
N ALA A 142 22.20 2.49 4.37
CA ALA A 142 22.09 2.56 5.81
C ALA A 142 23.47 2.40 6.48
N GLU A 143 23.50 2.58 7.80
CA GLU A 143 24.69 2.41 8.64
C GLU A 143 25.31 1.01 8.56
N ASP A 144 24.52 -0.01 8.22
CA ASP A 144 24.94 -1.40 8.04
C ASP A 144 25.04 -1.81 6.55
N GLY A 145 25.02 -0.85 5.64
CA GLY A 145 25.25 -1.05 4.21
C GLY A 145 24.04 -0.78 3.33
N MET A 146 24.16 -1.17 2.05
CA MET A 146 23.13 -0.92 1.04
C MET A 146 21.98 -1.94 1.14
N LYS A 147 20.75 -1.44 1.18
CA LYS A 147 19.51 -2.22 1.29
C LYS A 147 18.51 -1.84 0.22
N ALA A 148 17.61 -2.76 -0.11
CA ALA A 148 16.42 -2.43 -0.87
C ALA A 148 15.34 -1.87 0.08
N GLN A 149 14.81 -0.71 -0.26
CA GLN A 149 13.65 -0.12 0.40
C GLN A 149 12.38 -0.92 0.07
N VAL A 150 11.29 -0.75 0.83
CA VAL A 150 9.99 -1.41 0.57
C VAL A 150 9.16 -0.68 -0.50
N TYR A 151 9.51 0.58 -0.79
CA TYR A 151 8.98 1.49 -1.82
C TYR A 151 10.12 2.36 -2.36
N ASP A 152 9.88 3.29 -3.29
CA ASP A 152 10.85 4.36 -3.66
C ASP A 152 11.03 5.42 -2.55
N GLY A 153 11.00 5.00 -1.29
CA GLY A 153 10.87 5.85 -0.10
C GLY A 153 9.41 6.16 0.26
N CYS A 154 9.21 6.97 1.29
CA CYS A 154 7.89 7.46 1.72
C CYS A 154 7.85 8.99 1.98
N PRO A 155 8.53 9.84 1.18
CA PRO A 155 8.73 11.25 1.51
C PRO A 155 7.42 12.05 1.63
N THR A 156 6.37 11.73 0.86
CA THR A 156 5.08 12.41 0.99
C THR A 156 4.40 12.12 2.32
N TRP A 157 4.35 10.85 2.70
CA TRP A 157 3.80 10.42 3.99
C TRP A 157 4.55 11.03 5.17
N GLU A 158 5.88 10.92 5.18
CA GLU A 158 6.72 11.45 6.24
C GLU A 158 6.62 12.97 6.33
N THR A 159 6.71 13.68 5.21
CA THR A 159 6.63 15.14 5.19
C THR A 159 5.27 15.63 5.71
N ALA A 160 4.18 14.96 5.34
CA ALA A 160 2.84 15.31 5.83
C ALA A 160 2.72 15.18 7.36
N PHE A 161 3.26 14.11 7.96
CA PHE A 161 3.27 13.96 9.41
C PHE A 161 4.24 14.91 10.11
N ILE A 162 5.42 15.15 9.54
CA ILE A 162 6.40 16.10 10.07
C ILE A 162 5.77 17.49 10.17
N VAL A 163 5.06 17.94 9.13
CA VAL A 163 4.32 19.21 9.15
C VAL A 163 3.29 19.22 10.28
N GLN A 164 2.46 18.18 10.41
CA GLN A 164 1.46 18.10 11.47
C GLN A 164 2.08 18.13 12.87
N ALA A 165 3.15 17.37 13.09
CA ALA A 165 3.87 17.34 14.34
C ALA A 165 4.41 18.73 14.68
N TYR A 166 5.10 19.37 13.75
CA TYR A 166 5.65 20.70 13.96
C TYR A 166 4.60 21.78 14.22
N CYS A 167 3.49 21.77 13.47
CA CYS A 167 2.36 22.67 13.71
C CYS A 167 1.74 22.49 15.11
N SER A 168 1.89 21.32 15.74
CA SER A 168 1.41 21.05 17.10
C SER A 168 2.33 21.54 18.23
N THR A 169 3.59 21.88 17.92
CA THR A 169 4.60 22.27 18.94
C THR A 169 4.48 23.72 19.42
N GLY A 170 3.82 24.60 18.66
CA GLY A 170 3.86 26.04 18.89
C GLY A 170 5.17 26.72 18.44
N LEU A 171 6.12 25.97 17.85
CA LEU A 171 7.45 26.46 17.45
C LEU A 171 7.52 26.90 15.97
N VAL A 172 6.38 27.14 15.32
CA VAL A 172 6.29 27.45 13.87
C VAL A 172 7.25 28.58 13.46
N ASN A 173 7.39 29.62 14.28
CA ASN A 173 8.26 30.77 13.99
C ASN A 173 9.75 30.38 13.93
N ASP A 174 10.18 29.38 14.69
CA ASP A 174 11.58 28.95 14.74
C ASP A 174 11.96 28.05 13.55
N ILE A 175 10.96 27.39 12.95
CA ILE A 175 11.14 26.34 11.91
C ILE A 175 10.46 26.68 10.58
N HIS A 176 9.98 27.91 10.41
CA HIS A 176 9.15 28.32 9.28
C HIS A 176 9.80 28.06 7.92
N LEU A 177 11.13 28.17 7.80
CA LEU A 177 11.86 27.88 6.55
C LEU A 177 11.75 26.39 6.16
N SER A 178 11.81 25.48 7.12
CA SER A 178 11.60 24.05 6.88
C SER A 178 10.15 23.76 6.50
N LEU A 179 9.20 24.40 7.18
CA LEU A 179 7.77 24.29 6.86
C LEU A 179 7.45 24.84 5.47
N ARG A 180 8.10 25.91 5.02
CA ARG A 180 7.96 26.43 3.65
C ARG A 180 8.40 25.41 2.61
N LYS A 181 9.58 24.79 2.80
CA LYS A 181 10.07 23.74 1.90
C LYS A 181 9.15 22.52 1.89
N ALA A 182 8.66 22.10 3.05
CA ALA A 182 7.68 21.03 3.16
C ALA A 182 6.38 21.37 2.44
N HIS A 183 5.89 22.61 2.58
CA HIS A 183 4.71 23.11 1.88
C HIS A 183 4.90 23.07 0.36
N GLU A 184 6.03 23.54 -0.15
CA GLU A 184 6.38 23.50 -1.57
C GLU A 184 6.50 22.07 -2.11
N PHE A 185 7.10 21.17 -1.34
CA PHE A 185 7.20 19.75 -1.67
C PHE A 185 5.83 19.09 -1.77
N ILE A 186 4.96 19.25 -0.76
CA ILE A 186 3.61 18.68 -0.77
C ILE A 186 2.81 19.24 -1.95
N LYS A 187 2.88 20.55 -2.21
CA LYS A 187 2.22 21.19 -3.37
C LYS A 187 2.70 20.61 -4.70
N SER A 188 3.99 20.43 -4.86
CA SER A 188 4.60 19.91 -6.08
C SER A 188 4.32 18.41 -6.29
N SER A 189 4.08 17.68 -5.20
CA SER A 189 3.86 16.22 -5.23
C SER A 189 2.41 15.81 -5.52
N GLN A 190 1.48 16.76 -5.61
CA GLN A 190 0.09 16.45 -5.92
C GLN A 190 -0.08 15.96 -7.37
N ILE A 191 -0.77 14.84 -7.54
CA ILE A 191 -1.09 14.29 -8.86
C ILE A 191 -2.16 15.18 -9.52
N ARG A 192 -1.80 15.80 -10.66
CA ARG A 192 -2.64 16.81 -11.33
C ARG A 192 -3.69 16.23 -12.28
N GLU A 193 -3.49 15.02 -12.75
CA GLU A 193 -4.34 14.38 -13.76
C GLU A 193 -4.50 12.90 -13.44
N ASN A 194 -5.61 12.30 -13.90
CA ASN A 194 -5.75 10.86 -13.86
C ASN A 194 -4.81 10.22 -14.88
N HIS A 195 -4.29 9.03 -14.56
CA HIS A 195 -3.54 8.25 -15.54
C HIS A 195 -4.40 7.99 -16.79
N PRO A 196 -3.83 8.09 -18.01
CA PRO A 196 -4.56 7.81 -19.24
C PRO A 196 -5.19 6.42 -19.18
N ASN A 197 -6.46 6.26 -19.58
CA ASN A 197 -7.16 4.97 -19.62
C ASN A 197 -7.20 4.19 -18.29
N TYR A 198 -7.00 4.83 -17.12
CA TYR A 198 -6.86 4.20 -15.80
C TYR A 198 -7.89 3.09 -15.51
N LYS A 199 -9.16 3.33 -15.82
CA LYS A 199 -10.24 2.34 -15.62
C LYS A 199 -10.02 1.03 -16.39
N ALA A 200 -9.49 1.09 -17.61
CA ALA A 200 -9.26 -0.09 -18.45
C ALA A 200 -8.14 -1.00 -17.92
N TYR A 201 -7.31 -0.48 -17.01
CA TYR A 201 -6.22 -1.19 -16.36
C TYR A 201 -6.43 -1.30 -14.86
N TYR A 202 -7.68 -1.19 -14.42
CA TYR A 202 -8.09 -1.35 -13.03
C TYR A 202 -7.40 -0.41 -12.06
N ARG A 203 -6.91 0.75 -12.48
CA ARG A 203 -6.41 1.78 -11.56
C ARG A 203 -7.58 2.58 -11.01
N HIS A 204 -7.46 3.08 -9.78
CA HIS A 204 -8.36 4.06 -9.22
C HIS A 204 -8.11 5.47 -9.79
N ARG A 205 -9.04 6.42 -9.58
CA ARG A 205 -8.79 7.83 -9.97
C ARG A 205 -7.65 8.39 -9.11
N SER A 206 -6.73 9.12 -9.73
CA SER A 206 -5.54 9.67 -9.07
C SER A 206 -5.49 11.20 -9.08
N LYS A 207 -6.31 11.88 -9.91
CA LYS A 207 -6.36 13.36 -9.94
C LYS A 207 -6.68 13.91 -8.55
N GLY A 208 -5.82 14.80 -8.05
CA GLY A 208 -5.94 15.46 -6.76
C GLY A 208 -5.25 14.73 -5.61
N SER A 209 -4.78 13.51 -5.84
CA SER A 209 -4.24 12.65 -4.78
C SER A 209 -2.75 12.88 -4.50
N TRP A 210 -2.30 12.21 -3.45
CA TRP A 210 -0.90 11.98 -3.14
C TRP A 210 -0.61 10.48 -3.06
N THR A 211 0.63 10.12 -3.37
CA THR A 211 1.16 8.77 -3.20
C THR A 211 1.79 8.64 -1.81
N LEU A 212 2.18 7.42 -1.42
CA LEU A 212 3.04 7.22 -0.24
C LEU A 212 4.39 7.91 -0.42
N SER A 213 4.92 7.83 -1.64
CA SER A 213 6.29 8.19 -1.98
C SER A 213 6.37 9.49 -2.78
N THR A 214 6.67 9.42 -4.07
CA THR A 214 6.84 10.55 -4.99
C THR A 214 5.68 10.62 -5.98
N ALA A 215 5.49 11.79 -6.62
CA ALA A 215 4.49 11.93 -7.69
C ALA A 215 4.78 11.00 -8.89
N ASP A 216 6.05 10.64 -9.12
CA ASP A 216 6.48 9.75 -10.20
C ASP A 216 5.95 8.32 -10.04
N ASN A 217 5.88 7.81 -8.80
CA ASN A 217 5.30 6.50 -8.49
C ASN A 217 3.84 6.40 -8.97
N GLY A 218 3.07 7.49 -8.80
CA GLY A 218 1.72 7.64 -9.33
C GLY A 218 0.64 6.77 -8.68
N TRP A 219 0.94 5.94 -7.67
CA TRP A 219 -0.07 5.17 -6.92
C TRP A 219 -0.69 6.00 -5.80
N SER A 220 -1.88 6.51 -6.07
CA SER A 220 -2.69 7.26 -5.10
C SER A 220 -3.07 6.39 -3.91
N VAL A 221 -2.98 6.96 -2.70
CA VAL A 221 -3.37 6.27 -1.45
C VAL A 221 -4.32 7.17 -0.67
N SER A 222 -5.38 6.58 -0.11
CA SER A 222 -6.45 7.33 0.57
C SER A 222 -5.92 8.12 1.77
N ASP A 223 -5.14 7.48 2.65
CA ASP A 223 -4.56 8.09 3.83
C ASP A 223 -3.48 9.11 3.48
N CYS A 224 -2.60 8.81 2.54
CA CYS A 224 -1.55 9.73 2.12
C CYS A 224 -2.14 11.01 1.54
N THR A 225 -3.23 10.88 0.77
CA THR A 225 -4.00 12.02 0.27
C THR A 225 -4.63 12.81 1.42
N ALA A 226 -5.20 12.12 2.41
CA ALA A 226 -5.82 12.76 3.57
C ALA A 226 -4.79 13.47 4.47
N GLU A 227 -3.65 12.86 4.75
CA GLU A 227 -2.58 13.43 5.57
C GLU A 227 -1.90 14.62 4.88
N ALA A 228 -1.66 14.52 3.56
CA ALA A 228 -1.18 15.65 2.77
C ALA A 228 -2.19 16.80 2.77
N LEU A 229 -3.49 16.52 2.59
CA LEU A 229 -4.55 17.52 2.68
C LEU A 229 -4.57 18.19 4.06
N LYS A 230 -4.51 17.42 5.15
CA LYS A 230 -4.43 17.96 6.52
C LYS A 230 -3.21 18.87 6.70
N ALA A 231 -2.04 18.47 6.22
CA ALA A 231 -0.83 19.27 6.29
C ALA A 231 -1.01 20.61 5.57
N LEU A 232 -1.57 20.61 4.36
CA LEU A 232 -1.87 21.83 3.61
C LEU A 232 -2.87 22.75 4.33
N LEU A 233 -3.92 22.16 4.93
CA LEU A 233 -4.94 22.90 5.69
C LEU A 233 -4.39 23.50 7.01
N LEU A 234 -3.40 22.86 7.64
CA LEU A 234 -2.70 23.44 8.80
C LEU A 234 -1.80 24.58 8.37
N LEU A 235 -1.02 24.38 7.31
CA LEU A 235 -0.11 25.39 6.77
C LEU A 235 -0.86 26.63 6.28
N SER A 236 -2.08 26.48 5.74
CA SER A 236 -2.90 27.62 5.32
C SER A 236 -3.37 28.52 6.48
N LYS A 237 -3.24 28.08 7.73
CA LYS A 237 -3.53 28.88 8.94
C LYS A 237 -2.31 29.70 9.39
N ILE A 238 -1.15 29.50 8.79
CA ILE A 238 0.09 30.23 9.09
C ILE A 238 0.27 31.36 8.06
N SER A 239 0.91 32.47 8.45
CA SER A 239 1.17 33.58 7.53
C SER A 239 1.87 33.11 6.24
N PRO A 240 1.38 33.51 5.05
CA PRO A 240 2.05 33.24 3.78
C PRO A 240 3.49 33.75 3.73
N ASP A 241 3.80 34.83 4.45
CA ASP A 241 5.17 35.38 4.53
C ASP A 241 6.15 34.41 5.21
N LEU A 242 5.65 33.46 6.01
CA LEU A 242 6.45 32.45 6.70
C LEU A 242 6.54 31.15 5.89
N VAL A 243 5.41 30.63 5.42
CA VAL A 243 5.33 29.27 4.82
C VAL A 243 4.94 29.25 3.33
N GLY A 244 4.83 30.42 2.69
CA GLY A 244 4.39 30.57 1.31
C GLY A 244 2.87 30.50 1.14
N ASP A 245 2.40 30.86 -0.05
CA ASP A 245 0.97 30.95 -0.34
C ASP A 245 0.24 29.60 -0.18
N PRO A 246 -1.00 29.63 0.37
CA PRO A 246 -1.87 28.47 0.42
C PRO A 246 -2.15 27.89 -0.96
N VAL A 247 -2.54 26.62 -0.98
CA VAL A 247 -2.97 25.95 -2.21
C VAL A 247 -4.26 26.57 -2.74
N LYS A 248 -4.34 26.73 -4.07
CA LYS A 248 -5.57 27.16 -4.74
C LYS A 248 -6.74 26.22 -4.41
N GLY A 249 -7.95 26.77 -4.28
CA GLY A 249 -9.16 26.02 -3.93
C GLY A 249 -9.43 24.82 -4.84
N GLU A 250 -9.26 24.97 -6.16
CA GLU A 250 -9.46 23.88 -7.14
C GLU A 250 -8.63 22.61 -6.82
N ASN A 251 -7.39 22.80 -6.38
CA ASN A 251 -6.52 21.68 -6.04
C ASN A 251 -6.95 20.97 -4.75
N LEU A 252 -7.51 21.71 -3.78
CA LEU A 252 -8.09 21.13 -2.56
C LEU A 252 -9.37 20.37 -2.89
N TYR A 253 -10.18 20.91 -3.80
CA TYR A 253 -11.40 20.26 -4.30
C TYR A 253 -11.08 18.96 -5.02
N ASP A 254 -10.07 18.93 -5.88
CA ASP A 254 -9.61 17.70 -6.53
C ASP A 254 -9.17 16.63 -5.50
N ALA A 255 -8.53 17.03 -4.40
CA ALA A 255 -8.14 16.12 -3.33
C ALA A 255 -9.36 15.55 -2.60
N VAL A 256 -10.33 16.40 -2.23
CA VAL A 256 -11.60 15.99 -1.61
C VAL A 256 -12.39 15.06 -2.53
N ASP A 257 -12.42 15.37 -3.82
CA ASP A 257 -13.06 14.53 -4.85
C ASP A 257 -12.41 13.16 -4.98
N CYS A 258 -11.09 13.08 -4.86
CA CYS A 258 -10.36 11.82 -4.84
C CYS A 258 -10.67 11.04 -3.55
N ILE A 259 -10.59 11.68 -2.39
CA ILE A 259 -10.91 11.06 -1.09
C ILE A 259 -12.33 10.47 -1.11
N LEU A 260 -13.34 11.25 -1.49
CA LEU A 260 -14.74 10.78 -1.53
C LEU A 260 -14.95 9.62 -2.50
N SER A 261 -14.10 9.48 -3.52
CA SER A 261 -14.18 8.34 -4.45
C SER A 261 -13.68 7.01 -3.88
N TYR A 262 -13.00 7.02 -2.73
CA TYR A 262 -12.56 5.81 -2.02
C TYR A 262 -13.61 5.24 -1.05
N LEU A 263 -14.72 5.95 -0.84
CA LEU A 263 -15.73 5.54 0.14
C LEU A 263 -16.31 4.17 -0.23
N ASN A 264 -16.14 3.19 0.65
CA ASN A 264 -16.77 1.88 0.53
C ASN A 264 -18.25 1.95 0.96
N ASP A 265 -19.05 0.98 0.51
CA ASP A 265 -20.48 0.87 0.85
C ASP A 265 -20.76 0.80 2.36
N ASP A 266 -19.80 0.29 3.14
CA ASP A 266 -19.86 0.19 4.60
C ASP A 266 -19.36 1.46 5.33
N GLY A 267 -19.03 2.52 4.58
CA GLY A 267 -18.58 3.80 5.12
C GLY A 267 -17.08 3.87 5.42
N THR A 268 -16.32 2.84 5.10
CA THR A 268 -14.89 2.74 5.45
C THR A 268 -13.98 3.10 4.28
N PHE A 269 -12.69 3.23 4.56
CA PHE A 269 -11.66 3.50 3.56
C PHE A 269 -10.55 2.44 3.60
N SER A 270 -10.20 1.94 2.43
CA SER A 270 -9.05 1.05 2.19
C SER A 270 -7.85 1.85 1.70
N THR A 271 -6.77 1.19 1.26
CA THR A 271 -5.50 1.86 0.96
C THR A 271 -5.47 2.52 -0.42
N TYR A 272 -5.22 1.74 -1.48
CA TYR A 272 -4.99 2.23 -2.84
C TYR A 272 -6.28 2.36 -3.64
N GLU A 273 -7.30 1.57 -3.31
CA GLU A 273 -8.55 1.46 -4.07
C GLU A 273 -9.73 1.14 -3.13
N CYS A 274 -10.97 1.24 -3.61
CA CYS A 274 -12.10 0.70 -2.86
C CYS A 274 -11.99 -0.83 -2.70
N LYS A 275 -12.68 -1.38 -1.69
CA LYS A 275 -12.90 -2.82 -1.53
C LYS A 275 -13.72 -3.35 -2.72
N ARG A 276 -13.02 -3.87 -3.75
CA ARG A 276 -13.62 -4.36 -5.01
C ARG A 276 -14.15 -5.79 -4.94
N THR A 277 -13.87 -6.50 -3.86
CA THR A 277 -14.29 -7.89 -3.70
C THR A 277 -14.52 -8.23 -2.22
N THR A 278 -15.00 -9.45 -1.99
CA THR A 278 -15.33 -9.96 -0.66
C THR A 278 -14.12 -10.60 0.03
N PRO A 279 -13.98 -10.44 1.36
CA PRO A 279 -13.00 -11.18 2.17
C PRO A 279 -13.05 -12.71 2.01
N LEU A 280 -14.19 -13.26 1.54
CA LEU A 280 -14.31 -14.70 1.28
C LEU A 280 -13.29 -15.21 0.24
N LEU A 281 -12.76 -14.34 -0.63
CA LEU A 281 -11.73 -14.73 -1.59
C LEU A 281 -10.35 -14.95 -0.99
N GLU A 282 -10.10 -14.59 0.28
CA GLU A 282 -8.84 -14.94 0.97
C GLU A 282 -8.63 -16.44 1.10
N VAL A 283 -9.68 -17.26 0.96
CA VAL A 283 -9.53 -18.73 0.84
C VAL A 283 -8.65 -19.11 -0.36
N LEU A 284 -8.49 -18.21 -1.33
CA LEU A 284 -7.64 -18.36 -2.51
C LEU A 284 -6.32 -17.58 -2.40
N ASN A 285 -5.95 -17.06 -1.23
CA ASN A 285 -4.67 -16.38 -1.03
C ASN A 285 -3.51 -17.34 -1.38
N PRO A 286 -2.73 -17.07 -2.44
CA PRO A 286 -1.69 -17.99 -2.88
C PRO A 286 -0.42 -17.91 -2.03
N SER A 287 -0.32 -16.95 -1.11
CA SER A 287 0.81 -16.82 -0.22
C SER A 287 0.63 -17.68 1.02
N GLU A 288 1.68 -18.41 1.37
CA GLU A 288 1.75 -19.19 2.60
C GLU A 288 2.31 -18.37 3.77
N SER A 289 2.84 -17.17 3.51
CA SER A 289 3.54 -16.34 4.49
C SER A 289 2.89 -14.97 4.74
N PHE A 290 1.89 -14.58 3.95
CA PHE A 290 1.20 -13.29 4.11
C PHE A 290 -0.31 -13.49 4.21
N LEU A 291 -0.92 -12.78 5.15
CA LEU A 291 -2.38 -12.75 5.38
C LEU A 291 -3.00 -11.55 4.68
N ASN A 292 -4.29 -11.65 4.33
CA ASN A 292 -5.12 -10.52 3.88
C ASN A 292 -4.55 -9.76 2.68
N ILE A 293 -4.09 -10.47 1.64
CA ILE A 293 -3.43 -9.88 0.47
C ILE A 293 -4.29 -9.92 -0.81
N VAL A 294 -5.46 -10.56 -0.78
CA VAL A 294 -6.35 -10.70 -1.96
C VAL A 294 -7.27 -9.49 -2.08
N VAL A 295 -7.68 -8.90 -0.96
CA VAL A 295 -8.58 -7.75 -0.90
C VAL A 295 -7.84 -6.53 -0.37
N ASP A 296 -8.15 -5.34 -0.90
CA ASP A 296 -7.75 -4.07 -0.26
C ASP A 296 -8.68 -3.81 0.94
N TYR A 297 -8.27 -4.31 2.10
CA TYR A 297 -9.05 -4.24 3.33
C TYR A 297 -9.18 -2.81 3.83
N PRO A 298 -10.38 -2.40 4.27
CA PRO A 298 -10.51 -1.15 4.98
C PRO A 298 -9.74 -1.18 6.29
N SER A 299 -9.08 -0.07 6.61
CA SER A 299 -8.29 0.08 7.83
C SER A 299 -8.82 1.23 8.68
N VAL A 300 -8.58 1.17 9.99
CA VAL A 300 -8.99 2.26 10.89
C VAL A 300 -8.15 3.50 10.65
N GLU A 301 -6.90 3.30 10.24
CA GLU A 301 -5.93 4.31 9.93
C GLU A 301 -6.39 5.14 8.74
N CYS A 302 -6.69 4.49 7.61
CA CYS A 302 -7.17 5.18 6.43
C CYS A 302 -8.51 5.87 6.68
N THR A 303 -9.44 5.19 7.35
CA THR A 303 -10.75 5.75 7.68
C THR A 303 -10.63 6.97 8.59
N SER A 304 -9.76 6.91 9.61
CA SER A 304 -9.54 8.00 10.56
C SER A 304 -8.83 9.20 9.91
N SER A 305 -7.79 8.96 9.11
CA SER A 305 -7.09 10.00 8.37
C SER A 305 -8.03 10.77 7.46
N VAL A 306 -8.86 10.06 6.69
CA VAL A 306 -9.87 10.65 5.81
C VAL A 306 -10.90 11.46 6.60
N LEU A 307 -11.43 10.91 7.69
CA LEU A 307 -12.37 11.62 8.57
C LEU A 307 -11.81 12.95 9.05
N GLN A 308 -10.60 12.92 9.61
CA GLN A 308 -9.92 14.13 10.11
C GLN A 308 -9.74 15.16 8.97
N ALA A 309 -9.30 14.73 7.80
CA ALA A 309 -9.07 15.61 6.65
C ALA A 309 -10.36 16.28 6.16
N LEU A 310 -11.44 15.51 6.00
CA LEU A 310 -12.73 16.03 5.54
C LEU A 310 -13.37 16.97 6.55
N ILE A 311 -13.23 16.68 7.85
CA ILE A 311 -13.72 17.57 8.92
C ILE A 311 -12.96 18.89 8.92
N MET A 312 -11.62 18.85 8.82
CA MET A 312 -10.80 20.06 8.73
C MET A 312 -11.08 20.85 7.44
N PHE A 313 -11.29 20.18 6.31
CA PHE A 313 -11.64 20.84 5.05
C PHE A 313 -12.99 21.56 5.16
N ARG A 314 -14.00 20.94 5.77
CA ARG A 314 -15.33 21.53 5.97
C ARG A 314 -15.29 22.81 6.83
N GLU A 315 -14.36 22.91 7.79
CA GLU A 315 -14.15 24.13 8.56
C GLU A 315 -13.62 25.28 7.70
N LEU A 316 -12.83 24.97 6.67
CA LEU A 316 -12.31 25.95 5.71
C LEU A 316 -13.35 26.33 4.64
N ASP A 317 -14.03 25.34 4.05
CA ASP A 317 -15.09 25.51 3.07
C ASP A 317 -16.29 24.62 3.38
N HIS A 318 -17.35 25.23 3.93
CA HIS A 318 -18.57 24.56 4.33
C HIS A 318 -19.58 24.34 3.19
N LYS A 319 -19.29 24.80 1.97
CA LYS A 319 -20.22 24.75 0.82
C LYS A 319 -19.85 23.65 -0.16
N TYR A 320 -18.56 23.46 -0.42
CA TYR A 320 -18.11 22.48 -1.41
C TYR A 320 -18.50 21.04 -1.01
N ARG A 321 -19.35 20.39 -1.83
CA ARG A 321 -19.85 19.00 -1.64
C ARG A 321 -20.33 18.69 -0.22
N LYS A 322 -20.95 19.67 0.44
CA LYS A 322 -21.38 19.61 1.85
C LYS A 322 -22.11 18.30 2.20
N GLU A 323 -23.16 17.96 1.47
CA GLU A 323 -24.00 16.78 1.77
C GLU A 323 -23.20 15.48 1.69
N GLU A 324 -22.33 15.34 0.69
CA GLU A 324 -21.54 14.14 0.48
C GLU A 324 -20.46 13.98 1.56
N ILE A 325 -19.85 15.09 1.99
CA ILE A 325 -18.91 15.12 3.11
C ILE A 325 -19.62 14.77 4.42
N GLU A 326 -20.80 15.32 4.69
CA GLU A 326 -21.58 15.02 5.90
C GLU A 326 -22.03 13.56 5.97
N ASN A 327 -22.47 13.01 4.84
CA ASN A 327 -22.84 11.60 4.72
C ASN A 327 -21.61 10.69 4.93
N CYS A 328 -20.47 11.04 4.32
CA CYS A 328 -19.21 10.33 4.50
C CYS A 328 -18.78 10.30 5.98
N ILE A 329 -18.75 11.47 6.64
CA ILE A 329 -18.37 11.58 8.05
C ILE A 329 -19.31 10.75 8.94
N THR A 330 -20.62 10.84 8.69
CA THR A 330 -21.62 10.11 9.46
C THR A 330 -21.44 8.60 9.34
N SER A 331 -21.21 8.10 8.13
CA SER A 331 -21.00 6.68 7.87
C SER A 331 -19.68 6.18 8.48
N ALA A 332 -18.58 6.87 8.22
CA ALA A 332 -17.25 6.49 8.70
C ALA A 332 -17.11 6.58 10.23
N SER A 333 -17.80 7.50 10.90
CA SER A 333 -17.76 7.65 12.37
C SER A 333 -18.29 6.45 13.15
N LYS A 334 -19.01 5.53 12.48
CA LYS A 334 -19.52 4.28 13.07
C LYS A 334 -18.46 3.17 13.08
N PHE A 335 -17.36 3.35 12.35
CA PHE A 335 -16.30 2.37 12.28
C PHE A 335 -15.45 2.40 13.55
N GLY A 336 -15.41 1.27 14.25
CA GLY A 336 -14.74 1.12 15.54
C GLY A 336 -13.89 -0.14 15.62
N SER A 337 -13.13 -0.43 14.56
CA SER A 337 -12.10 -1.47 14.64
C SER A 337 -10.81 -0.88 15.23
N TRP A 338 -10.12 -1.67 16.05
CA TRP A 338 -8.82 -1.30 16.60
C TRP A 338 -7.77 -1.87 15.66
N GLY A 339 -6.95 -0.99 15.06
CA GLY A 339 -5.86 -1.39 14.18
C GLY A 339 -4.79 -2.16 14.95
N ILE A 340 -4.04 -2.98 14.22
CA ILE A 340 -2.91 -3.75 14.72
C ILE A 340 -1.64 -3.12 14.13
N CYS A 341 -0.60 -2.81 14.91
CA CYS A 341 -0.49 -3.03 16.36
C CYS A 341 -1.35 -2.07 17.19
N PHE A 342 -1.61 -2.44 18.45
CA PHE A 342 -2.74 -1.92 19.22
C PHE A 342 -2.58 -0.44 19.60
N THR A 343 -1.37 0.02 19.91
CA THR A 343 -1.10 1.43 20.23
C THR A 343 -1.30 2.31 19.01
N TYR A 344 -0.79 1.89 17.84
CA TYR A 344 -0.93 2.58 16.57
C TYR A 344 -2.40 2.64 16.11
N GLY A 345 -3.08 1.50 16.09
CA GLY A 345 -4.50 1.43 15.75
C GLY A 345 -5.38 2.24 16.68
N SER A 346 -5.12 2.17 17.99
CA SER A 346 -5.86 2.97 18.98
C SER A 346 -5.61 4.47 18.82
N PHE A 347 -4.38 4.88 18.49
CA PHE A 347 -4.06 6.28 18.20
C PHE A 347 -4.92 6.83 17.06
N PHE A 348 -4.99 6.13 15.92
CA PHE A 348 -5.85 6.55 14.81
C PHE A 348 -7.33 6.51 15.17
N ALA A 349 -7.81 5.42 15.78
CA ALA A 349 -9.21 5.27 16.16
C ALA A 349 -9.68 6.41 17.07
N ILE A 350 -8.91 6.71 18.13
CA ILE A 350 -9.23 7.79 19.07
C ILE A 350 -9.21 9.15 18.37
N LYS A 351 -8.21 9.46 17.53
CA LYS A 351 -8.16 10.73 16.79
C LYS A 351 -9.36 10.91 15.86
N GLY A 352 -9.76 9.87 15.15
CA GLY A 352 -10.91 9.91 14.25
C GLY A 352 -12.20 10.17 15.01
N LEU A 353 -12.43 9.42 16.10
CA LEU A 353 -13.59 9.61 16.97
C LEU A 353 -13.61 11.02 17.60
N ALA A 354 -12.46 11.49 18.09
CA ALA A 354 -12.32 12.83 18.68
C ALA A 354 -12.63 13.93 17.66
N ALA A 355 -12.16 13.80 16.41
CA ALA A 355 -12.50 14.73 15.34
C ALA A 355 -14.01 14.77 15.06
N CYS A 356 -14.71 13.64 15.23
CA CYS A 356 -16.17 13.56 15.15
C CYS A 356 -16.90 14.06 16.41
N GLY A 357 -16.22 14.72 17.35
CA GLY A 357 -16.82 15.27 18.58
C GLY A 357 -17.07 14.23 19.68
N ARG A 358 -16.50 13.03 19.57
CA ARG A 358 -16.55 12.04 20.64
C ARG A 358 -15.52 12.43 21.71
N THR A 359 -15.93 12.42 22.97
CA THR A 359 -15.10 12.75 24.13
C THR A 359 -15.16 11.64 25.16
N TYR A 360 -14.36 11.76 26.24
CA TYR A 360 -14.39 10.82 27.34
C TYR A 360 -15.79 10.76 28.01
N GLU A 361 -16.48 11.90 28.09
CA GLU A 361 -17.78 12.05 28.75
C GLU A 361 -18.93 11.46 27.93
N ASN A 362 -18.83 11.43 26.60
CA ASN A 362 -19.94 11.09 25.70
C ASN A 362 -19.74 9.81 24.89
N SER A 363 -18.59 9.12 25.04
CA SER A 363 -18.24 7.95 24.23
C SER A 363 -17.65 6.82 25.07
N SER A 364 -18.43 5.76 25.28
CA SER A 364 -17.97 4.54 25.95
C SER A 364 -16.82 3.85 25.21
N THR A 365 -16.74 4.01 23.89
CA THR A 365 -15.64 3.53 23.06
C THR A 365 -14.33 4.24 23.40
N ILE A 366 -14.34 5.57 23.56
CA ILE A 366 -13.15 6.33 23.97
C ILE A 366 -12.72 5.92 25.38
N VAL A 367 -13.65 5.79 26.31
CA VAL A 367 -13.33 5.35 27.69
C VAL A 367 -12.64 3.98 27.68
N LYS A 368 -13.18 3.01 26.92
CA LYS A 368 -12.56 1.68 26.78
C LYS A 368 -11.17 1.76 26.16
N ALA A 369 -10.97 2.58 25.14
CA ALA A 369 -9.69 2.77 24.49
C ALA A 369 -8.64 3.35 25.45
N CYS A 370 -9.01 4.41 26.17
CA CYS A 370 -8.15 5.02 27.19
C CYS A 370 -7.79 4.01 28.29
N ASN A 371 -8.76 3.25 28.79
CA ASN A 371 -8.51 2.21 29.80
C ASN A 371 -7.58 1.12 29.28
N PHE A 372 -7.76 0.69 28.03
CA PHE A 372 -6.87 -0.29 27.40
C PHE A 372 -5.44 0.25 27.32
N ILE A 373 -5.24 1.45 26.78
CA ILE A 373 -3.90 2.05 26.66
C ILE A 373 -3.26 2.23 28.04
N LEU A 374 -3.98 2.79 29.02
CA LEU A 374 -3.47 2.96 30.38
C LEU A 374 -3.10 1.63 31.05
N SER A 375 -3.85 0.55 30.79
CA SER A 375 -3.54 -0.78 31.32
C SER A 375 -2.24 -1.37 30.79
N LYS A 376 -1.68 -0.81 29.71
CA LYS A 376 -0.45 -1.27 29.05
C LYS A 376 0.75 -0.32 29.29
N GLN A 377 0.60 0.69 30.15
CA GLN A 377 1.68 1.61 30.47
C GLN A 377 2.79 0.90 31.25
N LEU A 378 4.04 1.12 30.83
CA LEU A 378 5.22 0.61 31.52
C LEU A 378 5.53 1.43 32.78
N CYS A 379 6.29 0.86 33.71
CA CYS A 379 6.72 1.56 34.92
C CYS A 379 7.58 2.81 34.63
N THR A 380 8.19 2.89 33.45
CA THR A 380 8.94 4.06 32.95
C THR A 380 8.03 5.15 32.37
N GLY A 381 6.72 4.92 32.30
CA GLY A 381 5.73 5.85 31.77
C GLY A 381 5.45 5.71 30.27
N GLY A 382 6.24 4.90 29.54
CA GLY A 382 6.08 4.66 28.10
C GLY A 382 5.17 3.48 27.75
N TRP A 383 5.09 3.19 26.44
CA TRP A 383 4.44 2.01 25.86
C TRP A 383 5.38 1.33 24.87
N GLY A 384 5.27 0.01 24.72
CA GLY A 384 6.04 -0.75 23.75
C GLY A 384 5.28 -1.99 23.33
N GLU A 385 5.40 -2.35 22.05
CA GLU A 385 4.84 -3.57 21.48
C GLU A 385 5.93 -4.31 20.70
N THR A 386 5.92 -5.63 20.78
CA THR A 386 6.79 -6.46 19.94
C THR A 386 6.23 -6.58 18.53
N TYR A 387 7.07 -6.85 17.52
CA TYR A 387 6.58 -7.13 16.16
C TYR A 387 5.62 -8.34 16.12
N LEU A 388 5.78 -9.28 17.08
CA LEU A 388 4.92 -10.44 17.26
C LEU A 388 3.47 -10.06 17.59
N SER A 389 3.20 -8.85 18.07
CA SER A 389 1.83 -8.38 18.29
C SER A 389 1.03 -8.36 16.98
N SER A 390 1.69 -8.12 15.84
CA SER A 390 1.07 -8.20 14.52
C SER A 390 0.76 -9.64 14.10
N GLU A 391 1.64 -10.57 14.42
CA GLU A 391 1.53 -11.98 14.04
C GLU A 391 0.51 -12.72 14.90
N THR A 392 0.61 -12.55 16.22
CA THR A 392 -0.23 -13.22 17.23
C THR A 392 -1.59 -12.57 17.40
N GLN A 393 -1.74 -11.31 16.99
CA GLN A 393 -2.91 -10.47 17.29
C GLN A 393 -3.17 -10.34 18.80
N GLU A 394 -2.10 -10.38 19.60
CA GLU A 394 -2.14 -10.22 21.05
C GLU A 394 -1.30 -9.03 21.49
N SER A 395 -1.81 -8.28 22.47
CA SER A 395 -1.07 -7.13 23.05
C SER A 395 0.06 -7.60 23.97
N CYS A 396 1.20 -7.94 23.37
CA CYS A 396 2.40 -8.39 24.08
C CYS A 396 3.29 -7.20 24.45
N VAL A 397 3.46 -6.99 25.75
CA VAL A 397 4.48 -6.10 26.30
C VAL A 397 5.84 -6.81 26.15
N PRO A 398 6.90 -6.17 25.64
CA PRO A 398 8.22 -6.79 25.57
C PRO A 398 8.63 -7.31 26.95
N PHE A 399 9.01 -8.59 27.03
CA PHE A 399 9.65 -9.14 28.22
C PHE A 399 10.95 -8.36 28.46
N HIS A 400 11.15 -7.88 29.70
CA HIS A 400 12.37 -7.22 30.15
C HIS A 400 13.58 -8.16 30.13
#